data_AF-A0A6J1DLE2-F1
#
_entry.id   AF-A0A6J1DLE2-F1
#
_cell.length_a   1.000
_cell.length_b   1.000
_cell.length_c   1.000
_cell.angle_alpha   90.00
_cell.angle_beta   90.00
_cell.angle_gamma   90.00
#
_symmetry.space_group_name_H-M   'P 1'
#
loop_
_entity.id
_entity.type
_entity.pdbx_description
1 polymer ?
#
loop_
_entity_poly.entity_id
_entity_poly.type
_entity_poly.pdbx_seq_one_letter_code
_entity_poly.pdbx_strand_id
1 'polypeptide(L)'
;MEEKKVYFAVFVRQSIYAGMFLLSKAAFDGGMSNFVFVFYRQAIATLFIFPIAFYFERKTAPPLSFKTFCKIFVLYLFGITISLNLHGVALIYTSASLVAATVNCIPVFTFLFALLFRVEVLRLKSMAGVAKVGGIVICVGGVVMLAFYKGPQLTFFNNHHLFHIHNHHQYPLHQNNWIKGCFFMLGFNVLWALSLVLQAFVYESYPSTLLFTSLQCLVSSFQSFIIAIAMERNLDQWKLGWDVRLLTVAYCWFGRAIIDWRTL
;
A
#
# COMPACT_ATOMS: atom_id res chain seq x y z
N MET A 1 8.00 -7.10 28.77
CA MET A 1 9.02 -6.41 27.94
C MET A 1 8.74 -6.58 26.44
N GLU A 2 8.19 -7.72 26.02
CA GLU A 2 7.79 -7.97 24.62
C GLU A 2 6.64 -7.08 24.13
N GLU A 3 5.62 -6.82 24.95
CA GLU A 3 4.51 -5.93 24.57
C GLU A 3 4.98 -4.53 24.14
N LYS A 4 5.91 -3.93 24.90
CA LYS A 4 6.52 -2.63 24.56
C LYS A 4 7.24 -2.67 23.21
N LYS A 5 7.87 -3.80 22.86
CA LYS A 5 8.53 -3.99 21.56
C LYS A 5 7.50 -4.08 20.42
N VAL A 6 6.35 -4.73 20.64
CA VAL A 6 5.26 -4.84 19.67
C VAL A 6 4.64 -3.47 19.39
N TYR A 7 4.29 -2.71 20.44
CA TYR A 7 3.75 -1.35 20.25
C TYR A 7 4.74 -0.42 19.54
N PHE A 8 6.02 -0.50 19.88
CA PHE A 8 7.06 0.25 19.18
C PHE A 8 7.18 -0.16 17.70
N ALA A 9 7.09 -1.46 17.39
CA ALA A 9 7.09 -1.95 16.02
C ALA A 9 5.90 -1.39 15.20
N VAL A 10 4.70 -1.41 15.79
CA VAL A 10 3.49 -0.86 15.18
C VAL A 10 3.62 0.64 14.94
N PHE A 11 4.15 1.38 15.91
CA PHE A 11 4.39 2.82 15.79
C PHE A 11 5.35 3.14 14.64
N VAL A 12 6.51 2.49 14.61
CA VAL A 12 7.51 2.67 13.53
C VAL A 12 6.90 2.36 12.16
N ARG A 13 6.16 1.25 12.05
CA ARG A 13 5.45 0.88 10.81
C ARG A 13 4.47 1.96 10.38
N GLN A 14 3.68 2.51 11.30
CA GLN A 14 2.71 3.55 10.99
C GLN A 14 3.39 4.86 10.56
N SER A 15 4.50 5.24 11.21
CA SER A 15 5.31 6.39 10.82
C SER A 15 5.89 6.24 9.41
N ILE A 16 6.38 5.05 9.05
CA ILE A 16 6.89 4.75 7.71
C ILE A 16 5.77 4.94 6.67
N TYR A 17 4.59 4.36 6.89
CA TYR A 17 3.45 4.51 5.97
C TYR A 17 3.01 5.96 5.80
N ALA A 18 2.96 6.74 6.89
CA ALA A 18 2.61 8.16 6.83
C ALA A 18 3.60 8.93 5.94
N GLY A 19 4.90 8.70 6.10
CA GLY A 19 5.93 9.28 5.24
C GLY A 19 5.77 8.85 3.77
N MET A 20 5.44 7.58 3.51
CA MET A 20 5.21 7.08 2.15
C MET A 20 4.06 7.80 1.47
N PHE A 21 2.94 8.03 2.17
CA PHE A 21 1.79 8.74 1.60
C PHE A 21 2.09 10.20 1.30
N LEU A 22 2.78 10.90 2.21
CA LEU A 22 3.15 12.30 2.01
C LEU A 22 4.12 12.47 0.83
N LEU A 23 5.17 11.65 0.76
CA LEU A 23 6.15 11.72 -0.32
C LEU A 23 5.56 11.29 -1.67
N SER A 24 4.66 10.28 -1.68
CA SER A 24 3.95 9.87 -2.90
C SER A 24 3.04 10.99 -3.40
N LYS A 25 2.31 11.66 -2.50
CA LYS A 25 1.47 12.81 -2.87
C LYS A 25 2.31 13.95 -3.44
N ALA A 26 3.43 14.29 -2.79
CA ALA A 26 4.34 15.33 -3.29
C ALA A 26 4.92 14.98 -4.68
N ALA A 27 5.24 13.72 -4.94
CA ALA A 27 5.71 13.27 -6.25
C ALA A 27 4.63 13.40 -7.34
N PHE A 28 3.39 13.05 -7.02
CA PHE A 28 2.25 13.19 -7.96
C PHE A 28 1.91 14.65 -8.23
N ASP A 29 1.95 15.50 -7.20
CA ASP A 29 1.74 16.94 -7.35
C ASP A 29 2.88 17.60 -8.16
N GLY A 30 4.10 17.05 -8.08
CA GLY A 30 5.22 17.38 -8.98
C GLY A 30 5.12 16.78 -10.39
N GLY A 31 3.95 16.28 -10.79
CA GLY A 31 3.65 15.83 -12.15
C GLY A 31 4.22 14.46 -12.52
N MET A 32 4.59 13.62 -11.55
CA MET A 32 5.01 12.24 -11.82
C MET A 32 3.80 11.36 -12.10
N SER A 33 3.84 10.59 -13.20
CA SER A 33 2.82 9.60 -13.50
C SER A 33 2.75 8.52 -12.41
N ASN A 34 1.56 8.33 -11.82
CA ASN A 34 1.35 7.33 -10.78
C ASN A 34 1.67 5.90 -11.25
N PHE A 35 1.30 5.55 -12.49
CA PHE A 35 1.53 4.20 -13.01
C PHE A 35 3.02 3.87 -13.09
N VAL A 36 3.82 4.83 -13.57
CA VAL A 36 5.28 4.73 -13.64
C VAL A 36 5.89 4.68 -12.24
N PHE A 37 5.37 5.47 -11.29
CA PHE A 37 5.79 5.43 -9.90
C PHE A 37 5.58 4.06 -9.25
N VAL A 38 4.39 3.47 -9.42
CA VAL A 38 4.08 2.13 -8.89
C VAL A 38 5.01 1.08 -9.49
N PHE A 39 5.25 1.13 -10.81
CA PHE A 39 6.21 0.25 -11.46
C PHE A 39 7.62 0.37 -10.87
N TYR A 40 8.19 1.58 -10.82
CA TYR A 40 9.55 1.77 -10.30
C TYR A 40 9.71 1.30 -8.86
N ARG A 41 8.70 1.53 -8.03
CA ARG A 41 8.68 1.06 -6.64
C ARG A 41 8.75 -0.47 -6.55
N GLN A 42 8.01 -1.18 -7.39
CA GLN A 42 8.04 -2.66 -7.40
C GLN A 42 9.30 -3.22 -8.07
N ALA A 43 9.80 -2.55 -9.11
CA ALA A 43 11.01 -2.95 -9.81
C ALA A 43 12.24 -2.87 -8.89
N ILE A 44 12.39 -1.75 -8.17
CA ILE A 44 13.47 -1.59 -7.19
C ILE A 44 13.32 -2.60 -6.05
N ALA A 45 12.10 -2.81 -5.55
CA ALA A 45 11.87 -3.85 -4.54
C ALA A 45 12.28 -5.24 -5.02
N THR A 46 11.95 -5.59 -6.26
CA THR A 46 12.36 -6.86 -6.88
C THR A 46 13.88 -6.95 -6.97
N LEU A 47 14.54 -5.91 -7.49
CA LEU A 47 15.99 -5.90 -7.72
C LEU A 47 16.78 -6.19 -6.44
N PHE A 48 16.32 -5.71 -5.29
CA PHE A 48 17.00 -5.92 -4.01
C PHE A 48 16.50 -7.17 -3.26
N ILE A 49 15.18 -7.42 -3.20
CA ILE A 49 14.62 -8.51 -2.39
C ILE A 49 14.81 -9.86 -3.08
N PHE A 50 14.67 -9.93 -4.41
CA PHE A 50 14.79 -11.18 -5.15
C PHE A 50 16.14 -11.90 -4.99
N PRO A 51 17.32 -11.25 -5.16
CA PRO A 51 18.60 -11.93 -4.98
C PRO A 51 18.81 -12.39 -3.53
N ILE A 52 18.38 -11.60 -2.55
CA ILE A 52 18.46 -11.95 -1.12
C ILE A 52 17.58 -13.17 -0.84
N ALA A 53 16.32 -13.14 -1.27
CA ALA A 53 15.37 -14.23 -1.11
C ALA A 53 15.86 -15.53 -1.76
N PHE A 54 16.35 -15.44 -3.00
CA PHE A 54 16.87 -16.58 -3.71
C PHE A 54 18.12 -17.15 -3.04
N TYR A 55 19.00 -16.31 -2.49
CA TYR A 55 20.19 -16.80 -1.80
C TYR A 55 19.83 -17.58 -0.52
N PHE A 56 18.93 -17.04 0.30
CA PHE A 56 18.58 -17.63 1.61
C PHE A 56 17.62 -18.81 1.52
N GLU A 57 16.55 -18.71 0.73
CA GLU A 57 15.43 -19.66 0.78
C GLU A 57 15.38 -20.63 -0.40
N ARG A 58 16.22 -20.52 -1.44
CA ARG A 58 16.13 -21.43 -2.60
C ARG A 58 16.24 -22.91 -2.28
N LYS A 59 16.93 -23.27 -1.19
CA LYS A 59 17.16 -24.67 -0.80
C LYS A 59 16.05 -25.22 0.10
N THR A 60 15.30 -24.36 0.76
CA THR A 60 14.26 -24.70 1.74
C THR A 60 12.86 -24.49 1.18
N ALA A 61 12.72 -23.67 0.14
CA ALA A 61 11.43 -23.33 -0.45
C ALA A 61 10.80 -24.53 -1.19
N PRO A 62 9.48 -24.74 -1.04
CA PRO A 62 8.78 -25.78 -1.77
C PRO A 62 8.72 -25.47 -3.28
N PRO A 63 8.62 -26.49 -4.13
CA PRO A 63 8.51 -26.29 -5.57
C PRO A 63 7.23 -25.52 -5.92
N LEU A 64 7.37 -24.51 -6.77
CA LEU A 64 6.26 -23.67 -7.18
C LEU A 64 5.43 -24.34 -8.28
N SER A 65 4.29 -24.94 -7.91
CA SER A 65 3.34 -25.47 -8.89
C SER A 65 2.72 -24.35 -9.71
N PHE A 66 2.42 -24.61 -10.99
CA PHE A 66 1.74 -23.67 -11.88
C PHE A 66 0.40 -23.18 -11.29
N LYS A 67 -0.36 -24.07 -10.63
CA LYS A 67 -1.62 -23.68 -9.96
C LYS A 67 -1.39 -22.67 -8.83
N THR A 68 -0.35 -22.88 -8.03
CA THR A 68 0.03 -21.97 -6.95
C THR A 68 0.52 -20.64 -7.51
N PHE A 69 1.33 -20.68 -8.56
CA PHE A 69 1.75 -19.47 -9.27
C PHE A 69 0.56 -18.67 -9.81
N CYS A 70 -0.43 -19.31 -10.42
CA CYS A 70 -1.65 -18.62 -10.89
C CYS A 70 -2.43 -17.97 -9.73
N LYS A 71 -2.58 -18.66 -8.59
CA LYS A 71 -3.21 -18.07 -7.39
C LYS A 71 -2.45 -16.83 -6.91
N ILE A 72 -1.13 -16.94 -6.80
CA ILE A 72 -0.21 -15.85 -6.43
C ILE A 72 -0.33 -14.68 -7.42
N PHE A 73 -0.36 -14.98 -8.72
CA PHE A 73 -0.46 -13.97 -9.77
C PHE A 73 -1.75 -13.15 -9.68
N VAL A 74 -2.88 -13.83 -9.53
CA VAL A 74 -4.20 -13.19 -9.37
C VAL A 74 -4.26 -12.42 -8.05
N LEU A 75 -3.75 -12.99 -6.96
CA LEU A 75 -3.69 -12.35 -5.65
C LEU A 75 -2.99 -10.99 -5.73
N TYR A 76 -1.82 -10.92 -6.36
CA TYR A 76 -1.07 -9.67 -6.45
C TYR A 76 -1.60 -8.72 -7.53
N LEU A 77 -2.29 -9.22 -8.55
CA LEU A 77 -2.99 -8.37 -9.50
C LEU A 77 -4.01 -7.49 -8.79
N PHE A 78 -4.88 -8.09 -7.96
CA PHE A 78 -5.87 -7.34 -7.20
C PHE A 78 -5.26 -6.63 -5.99
N GLY A 79 -4.44 -7.34 -5.22
CA GLY A 79 -3.95 -6.88 -3.93
C GLY A 79 -2.88 -5.81 -3.99
N ILE A 80 -2.10 -5.77 -5.07
CA ILE A 80 -0.98 -4.84 -5.22
C ILE A 80 -1.16 -4.00 -6.47
N THR A 81 -1.23 -4.61 -7.64
CA THR A 81 -1.17 -3.86 -8.90
C THR A 81 -2.37 -2.93 -9.08
N ILE A 82 -3.60 -3.46 -9.04
CA ILE A 82 -4.81 -2.65 -9.21
C ILE A 82 -4.99 -1.73 -8.01
N SER A 83 -4.87 -2.27 -6.78
CA SER A 83 -5.08 -1.51 -5.55
C SER A 83 -4.17 -0.28 -5.47
N LEU A 84 -2.86 -0.40 -5.73
CA LEU A 84 -1.92 0.72 -5.66
C LEU A 84 -2.14 1.75 -6.75
N ASN A 85 -2.56 1.31 -7.94
CA ASN A 85 -2.94 2.23 -9.00
C ASN A 85 -4.20 3.02 -8.63
N LEU A 86 -5.22 2.36 -8.07
CA LEU A 86 -6.41 3.02 -7.53
C LEU A 86 -6.05 4.02 -6.42
N HIS A 87 -5.16 3.62 -5.51
CA HIS A 87 -4.68 4.48 -4.43
C HIS A 87 -3.99 5.74 -4.96
N GLY A 88 -3.12 5.59 -5.94
CA GLY A 88 -2.42 6.73 -6.53
C GLY A 88 -3.34 7.66 -7.33
N VAL A 89 -4.27 7.11 -8.10
CA VAL A 89 -5.32 7.92 -8.77
C VAL A 89 -6.18 8.64 -7.74
N ALA A 90 -6.55 7.98 -6.64
CA ALA A 90 -7.30 8.60 -5.57
C ALA A 90 -6.51 9.74 -4.89
N LEU A 91 -5.19 9.58 -4.68
CA LEU A 91 -4.31 10.63 -4.16
C LEU A 91 -4.21 11.84 -5.08
N ILE A 92 -4.40 11.68 -6.39
CA ILE A 92 -4.47 12.81 -7.33
C ILE A 92 -5.76 13.62 -7.09
N TYR A 93 -6.88 12.92 -6.88
CA TYR A 93 -8.20 13.55 -6.70
C TYR A 93 -8.53 13.96 -5.25
N THR A 94 -7.72 13.57 -4.26
CA THR A 94 -8.00 13.77 -2.83
C THR A 94 -6.75 14.21 -2.05
N SER A 95 -6.92 14.51 -0.76
CA SER A 95 -5.81 14.87 0.12
C SER A 95 -5.17 13.64 0.76
N ALA A 96 -3.87 13.71 1.07
CA ALA A 96 -3.16 12.67 1.79
C ALA A 96 -3.81 12.34 3.15
N SER A 97 -4.40 13.32 3.81
CA SER A 97 -5.13 13.13 5.07
C SER A 97 -6.40 12.30 4.90
N LEU A 98 -7.19 12.54 3.84
CA LEU A 98 -8.39 11.75 3.56
C LEU A 98 -8.01 10.29 3.27
N VAL A 99 -6.97 10.10 2.46
CA VAL A 99 -6.41 8.78 2.16
C VAL A 99 -5.98 8.07 3.44
N ALA A 100 -5.19 8.73 4.30
CA ALA A 100 -4.75 8.19 5.58
C ALA A 100 -5.90 7.91 6.56
N ALA A 101 -7.02 8.63 6.46
CA ALA A 101 -8.21 8.34 7.25
C ALA A 101 -8.92 7.08 6.76
N THR A 102 -9.12 6.97 5.45
CA THR A 102 -9.85 5.85 4.85
C THR A 102 -9.13 4.51 4.93
N VAL A 103 -7.79 4.47 5.05
CA VAL A 103 -7.07 3.21 5.27
C VAL A 103 -7.43 2.53 6.60
N ASN A 104 -8.00 3.27 7.56
CA ASN A 104 -8.55 2.69 8.78
C ASN A 104 -9.84 1.88 8.54
N CYS A 105 -10.40 1.91 7.31
CA CYS A 105 -11.46 1.00 6.89
C CYS A 105 -10.96 -0.40 6.53
N ILE A 106 -9.66 -0.59 6.27
CA ILE A 106 -9.10 -1.88 5.87
C ILE A 106 -9.44 -2.98 6.88
N PRO A 107 -9.23 -2.82 8.20
CA PRO A 107 -9.60 -3.86 9.18
C PRO A 107 -11.08 -4.23 9.15
N VAL A 108 -11.97 -3.26 8.86
CA VAL A 108 -13.42 -3.47 8.76
C VAL A 108 -13.75 -4.38 7.59
N PHE A 109 -13.22 -4.07 6.40
CA PHE A 109 -13.41 -4.91 5.22
C PHE A 109 -12.72 -6.27 5.35
N THR A 110 -11.52 -6.32 5.94
CA THR A 110 -10.79 -7.58 6.16
C THR A 110 -11.59 -8.51 7.06
N PHE A 111 -12.17 -7.98 8.15
CA PHE A 111 -13.02 -8.78 9.03
C PHE A 111 -14.30 -9.26 8.33
N LEU A 112 -14.95 -8.42 7.54
CA LEU A 112 -16.11 -8.82 6.72
C LEU A 112 -15.76 -9.96 5.75
N PHE A 113 -14.64 -9.86 5.03
CA PHE A 113 -14.18 -10.92 4.15
C PHE A 113 -13.78 -12.19 4.92
N ALA A 114 -13.13 -12.06 6.08
CA ALA A 114 -12.77 -13.20 6.91
C ALA A 114 -14.02 -13.99 7.39
N LEU A 115 -15.11 -13.29 7.72
CA LEU A 115 -16.41 -13.92 8.00
C LEU A 115 -17.03 -14.54 6.75
N LEU A 116 -17.01 -13.83 5.62
CA LEU A 116 -17.58 -14.30 4.36
C LEU A 116 -16.92 -15.59 3.87
N PHE A 117 -15.58 -15.65 3.91
CA PHE A 117 -14.80 -16.84 3.54
C PHE A 117 -14.73 -17.89 4.67
N ARG A 118 -15.39 -17.67 5.81
CA ARG A 118 -15.38 -18.56 6.98
C ARG A 118 -13.98 -18.86 7.52
N VAL A 119 -13.04 -17.95 7.31
CA VAL A 119 -11.72 -17.97 7.95
C VAL A 119 -11.86 -17.66 9.43
N GLU A 120 -12.80 -16.80 9.78
CA GLU A 120 -13.06 -16.33 11.13
C GLU A 120 -14.47 -16.73 11.58
N VAL A 121 -14.60 -17.14 12.85
CA VAL A 121 -15.88 -17.56 13.44
C VAL A 121 -16.25 -16.61 14.58
N LEU A 122 -17.27 -15.78 14.36
CA LEU A 122 -17.69 -14.79 15.33
C LEU A 122 -18.46 -15.42 16.50
N ARG A 123 -17.78 -15.58 17.64
CA ARG A 123 -18.37 -16.04 18.90
C ARG A 123 -18.61 -14.87 19.85
N LEU A 124 -19.76 -14.19 19.72
CA LEU A 124 -20.11 -13.00 20.52
C LEU A 124 -20.13 -13.22 22.04
N LYS A 125 -20.29 -14.47 22.49
CA LYS A 125 -20.25 -14.82 23.92
C LYS A 125 -18.83 -14.97 24.47
N SER A 126 -17.81 -15.00 23.61
CA SER A 126 -16.41 -15.13 24.03
C SER A 126 -15.75 -13.76 24.16
N MET A 127 -14.81 -13.62 25.11
CA MET A 127 -14.02 -12.38 25.26
C MET A 127 -13.31 -11.99 23.95
N ALA A 128 -12.79 -12.98 23.21
CA ALA A 128 -12.15 -12.74 21.91
C ALA A 128 -13.14 -12.21 20.85
N GLY A 129 -14.37 -12.72 20.82
CA GLY A 129 -15.41 -12.23 19.92
C GLY A 129 -15.88 -10.82 20.24
N VAL A 130 -16.02 -10.49 21.54
CA VAL A 130 -16.32 -9.13 21.99
C VAL A 130 -15.17 -8.18 21.63
N ALA A 131 -13.92 -8.59 21.85
CA ALA A 131 -12.74 -7.80 21.48
C ALA A 131 -12.66 -7.53 19.97
N LYS A 132 -12.98 -8.53 19.13
CA LYS A 132 -13.04 -8.37 17.67
C LYS A 132 -14.06 -7.31 17.25
N VAL A 133 -15.30 -7.41 17.75
CA VAL A 133 -16.36 -6.43 17.44
C VAL A 133 -15.99 -5.05 17.98
N GLY A 134 -15.48 -4.96 19.20
CA GLY A 134 -14.98 -3.71 19.78
C GLY A 134 -13.90 -3.05 18.92
N GLY A 135 -12.95 -3.84 18.42
CA GLY A 135 -11.93 -3.37 17.48
C GLY A 135 -12.52 -2.80 16.18
N ILE A 136 -13.54 -3.46 15.61
CA ILE A 136 -14.25 -2.95 14.42
C ILE A 136 -14.97 -1.63 14.72
N VAL A 137 -15.67 -1.53 15.86
CA VAL A 137 -16.36 -0.30 16.28
C VAL A 137 -15.36 0.84 16.46
N ILE A 138 -14.19 0.57 17.06
CA ILE A 138 -13.11 1.56 17.21
C ILE A 138 -12.58 1.99 15.84
N CYS A 139 -12.38 1.07 14.88
CA CYS A 139 -11.94 1.42 13.53
C CYS A 139 -12.95 2.34 12.82
N VAL A 140 -14.24 1.99 12.88
CA VAL A 140 -15.32 2.83 12.31
C VAL A 140 -15.35 4.20 13.01
N GLY A 141 -15.25 4.23 14.34
CA GLY A 141 -15.18 5.47 15.12
C GLY A 141 -13.99 6.34 14.72
N GLY A 142 -12.81 5.75 14.50
CA GLY A 142 -11.61 6.46 14.04
C GLY A 142 -11.77 7.07 12.65
N VAL A 143 -12.38 6.34 11.71
CA VAL A 143 -12.70 6.85 10.36
C VAL A 143 -13.66 8.04 10.44
N VAL A 144 -14.74 7.90 11.22
CA VAL A 144 -15.73 8.98 11.42
C VAL A 144 -15.09 10.19 12.09
N MET A 145 -14.30 9.99 13.15
CA MET A 145 -13.61 11.07 13.84
C MET A 145 -12.68 11.83 12.90
N LEU A 146 -11.85 11.13 12.10
CA LEU A 146 -10.96 11.76 11.13
C LEU A 146 -11.71 12.48 10.00
N ALA A 147 -12.88 11.96 9.59
CA ALA A 147 -13.71 12.61 8.57
C ALA A 147 -14.30 13.95 9.06
N PHE A 148 -14.65 14.04 10.34
CA PHE A 148 -15.19 15.27 10.94
C PHE A 148 -14.10 16.19 11.54
N TYR A 149 -12.87 15.70 11.72
CA TYR A 149 -11.79 16.49 12.27
C TYR A 149 -11.29 17.55 11.28
N LYS A 150 -11.56 18.82 11.58
CA LYS A 150 -10.98 19.97 10.88
C LYS A 150 -9.70 20.42 11.59
N GLY A 151 -8.58 19.78 11.28
CA GLY A 151 -7.27 20.19 11.80
C GLY A 151 -6.72 21.44 11.10
N PRO A 152 -5.87 22.23 11.78
CA PRO A 152 -5.13 23.32 11.14
C PRO A 152 -4.21 22.77 10.05
N GLN A 153 -4.11 23.47 8.92
CA GLN A 153 -3.19 23.08 7.86
C GLN A 153 -1.75 23.23 8.37
N LEU A 154 -1.01 22.12 8.42
CA LEU A 154 0.41 22.14 8.77
C LEU A 154 1.18 22.73 7.59
N THR A 155 1.36 24.05 7.59
CA THR A 155 2.37 24.71 6.76
C THR A 155 3.73 24.36 7.35
N PHE A 156 4.40 23.36 6.76
CA PHE A 156 5.78 23.06 7.14
C PHE A 156 6.64 24.31 6.89
N PHE A 157 7.09 24.93 7.97
CA PHE A 157 8.08 26.02 7.97
C PHE A 157 9.39 25.51 7.34
N ASN A 158 9.56 25.68 6.03
CA ASN A 158 10.84 26.06 5.42
C ASN A 158 10.69 26.40 3.93
N ASN A 159 10.60 27.70 3.62
CA ASN A 159 10.83 28.23 2.27
C ASN A 159 12.34 28.23 1.96
N HIS A 160 12.95 27.04 1.82
CA HIS A 160 14.32 26.96 1.31
C HIS A 160 14.46 25.92 0.19
N HIS A 161 14.31 26.45 -1.03
CA HIS A 161 15.09 26.16 -2.25
C HIS A 161 15.31 24.73 -2.76
N LEU A 162 14.87 23.67 -2.08
CA LEU A 162 15.08 22.28 -2.52
C LEU A 162 13.90 21.71 -3.33
N PHE A 163 12.75 22.38 -3.28
CA PHE A 163 11.57 22.09 -4.11
C PHE A 163 11.34 23.24 -5.08
N HIS A 164 12.17 23.34 -6.13
CA HIS A 164 11.85 24.20 -7.27
C HIS A 164 10.80 23.49 -8.15
N ILE A 165 9.64 23.15 -7.56
CA ILE A 165 8.45 22.80 -8.32
C ILE A 165 7.99 24.11 -8.94
N HIS A 166 8.22 24.24 -10.25
CA HIS A 166 7.66 25.30 -11.07
C HIS A 166 6.18 25.49 -10.69
N ASN A 167 5.76 26.73 -10.46
CA ASN A 167 4.37 27.12 -10.19
C ASN A 167 3.48 26.70 -11.37
N HIS A 168 3.13 25.42 -11.46
CA HIS A 168 2.06 24.93 -12.29
C HIS A 168 0.82 24.91 -11.42
N HIS A 169 -0.08 25.83 -11.75
CA HIS A 169 -1.50 25.86 -11.44
C HIS A 169 -1.92 24.81 -10.39
N GLN A 170 -2.14 25.27 -9.16
CA GLN A 170 -3.13 24.63 -8.29
C GLN A 170 -4.43 24.56 -9.10
N TYR A 171 -4.68 23.42 -9.76
CA TYR A 171 -5.99 23.14 -10.29
C TYR A 171 -6.92 23.25 -9.09
N PRO A 172 -7.91 24.16 -9.11
CA PRO A 172 -8.88 24.20 -8.04
C PRO A 172 -9.46 22.80 -7.97
N LEU A 173 -9.43 22.18 -6.79
CA LEU A 173 -10.15 20.94 -6.54
C LEU A 173 -11.60 21.19 -6.98
N HIS A 174 -11.93 20.82 -8.21
CA HIS A 174 -13.28 20.93 -8.70
C HIS A 174 -14.11 20.08 -7.76
N GLN A 175 -15.06 20.72 -7.06
CA GLN A 175 -15.95 20.09 -6.08
C GLN A 175 -16.69 18.86 -6.62
N ASN A 176 -16.63 18.57 -7.92
CA ASN A 176 -17.22 17.40 -8.54
C ASN A 176 -16.26 16.19 -8.68
N ASN A 177 -14.95 16.38 -8.55
CA ASN A 177 -13.96 15.32 -8.78
C ASN A 177 -13.49 14.59 -7.50
N TRP A 178 -13.65 15.17 -6.31
CA TRP A 178 -13.27 14.51 -5.05
C TRP A 178 -14.08 13.22 -4.80
N ILE A 179 -15.33 13.19 -5.25
CA ILE A 179 -16.20 12.00 -5.19
C ILE A 179 -15.57 10.82 -5.94
N LYS A 180 -15.01 11.06 -7.13
CA LYS A 180 -14.30 10.01 -7.90
C LYS A 180 -13.11 9.48 -7.10
N GLY A 181 -12.38 10.38 -6.45
CA GLY A 181 -11.30 10.03 -5.54
C GLY A 181 -11.75 9.12 -4.38
N CYS A 182 -12.90 9.43 -3.75
CA CYS A 182 -13.51 8.57 -2.72
C CYS A 182 -13.88 7.19 -3.25
N PHE A 183 -14.45 7.08 -4.45
CA PHE A 183 -14.77 5.80 -5.08
C PHE A 183 -13.51 4.96 -5.33
N PHE A 184 -12.46 5.56 -5.89
CA PHE A 184 -11.17 4.87 -6.10
C PHE A 184 -10.53 4.45 -4.77
N MET A 185 -10.65 5.28 -3.73
CA MET A 185 -10.16 4.95 -2.40
C MET A 185 -10.93 3.79 -1.76
N LEU A 186 -12.25 3.76 -1.90
CA LEU A 186 -13.06 2.64 -1.44
C LEU A 186 -12.65 1.35 -2.17
N GLY A 187 -12.47 1.42 -3.49
CA GLY A 187 -11.98 0.32 -4.30
C GLY A 187 -10.61 -0.19 -3.83
N PHE A 188 -9.67 0.72 -3.55
CA PHE A 188 -8.37 0.39 -2.95
C PHE A 188 -8.55 -0.38 -1.64
N ASN A 189 -9.34 0.15 -0.69
CA ASN A 189 -9.54 -0.47 0.62
C ASN A 189 -10.15 -1.88 0.52
N VAL A 190 -11.14 -2.05 -0.34
CA VAL A 190 -11.81 -3.35 -0.55
C VAL A 190 -10.86 -4.37 -1.19
N LEU A 191 -10.16 -4.01 -2.26
CA LEU A 191 -9.22 -4.92 -2.94
C LEU A 191 -8.03 -5.27 -2.05
N TRP A 192 -7.50 -4.29 -1.31
CA TRP A 192 -6.43 -4.52 -0.35
C TRP A 192 -6.89 -5.49 0.75
N ALA A 193 -8.05 -5.22 1.37
CA ALA A 193 -8.62 -6.07 2.40
C ALA A 193 -8.90 -7.50 1.92
N LEU A 194 -9.45 -7.66 0.70
CA LEU A 194 -9.67 -8.95 0.08
C LEU A 194 -8.35 -9.71 -0.11
N SER A 195 -7.31 -9.02 -0.58
CA SER A 195 -5.99 -9.62 -0.77
C SER A 195 -5.36 -10.09 0.53
N LEU A 196 -5.53 -9.36 1.64
CA LEU A 196 -5.02 -9.79 2.95
C LEU A 196 -5.66 -11.11 3.40
N VAL A 197 -6.96 -11.28 3.19
CA VAL A 197 -7.66 -12.55 3.53
C VAL A 197 -7.23 -13.67 2.60
N LEU A 198 -7.16 -13.40 1.29
CA LEU A 198 -6.75 -14.41 0.31
C LEU A 198 -5.29 -14.84 0.48
N GLN A 199 -4.43 -13.95 0.95
CA GLN A 199 -3.02 -14.22 1.23
C GLN A 199 -2.84 -15.31 2.29
N ALA A 200 -3.74 -15.41 3.27
CA ALA A 200 -3.69 -16.46 4.30
C ALA A 200 -3.78 -17.87 3.68
N PHE A 201 -4.68 -18.08 2.73
CA PHE A 201 -4.83 -19.37 2.04
C PHE A 201 -3.64 -19.73 1.15
N VAL A 202 -2.94 -18.73 0.62
CA VAL A 202 -1.75 -18.96 -0.21
C VAL A 202 -0.54 -19.29 0.66
N TYR A 203 -0.41 -18.66 1.83
CA TYR A 203 0.66 -18.99 2.78
C TYR A 203 0.59 -20.43 3.29
N GLU A 204 -0.61 -21.01 3.45
CA GLU A 204 -0.74 -22.45 3.76
C GLU A 204 -0.11 -23.35 2.69
N SER A 205 -0.14 -22.93 1.42
CA SER A 205 0.45 -23.67 0.29
C SER A 205 1.92 -23.33 0.04
N TYR A 206 2.40 -22.17 0.52
CA TYR A 206 3.73 -21.64 0.25
C TYR A 206 4.29 -20.88 1.47
N PRO A 207 4.80 -21.58 2.51
CA PRO A 207 5.19 -20.98 3.79
C PRO A 207 6.54 -20.23 3.77
N SER A 208 7.14 -20.00 2.60
CA SER A 208 8.43 -19.33 2.45
C SER A 208 8.25 -17.82 2.38
N THR A 209 8.33 -17.11 3.50
CA THR A 209 7.97 -15.68 3.60
C THR A 209 8.83 -14.78 2.71
N LEU A 210 10.16 -14.96 2.68
CA LEU A 210 11.06 -14.09 1.93
C LEU A 210 10.91 -14.34 0.42
N LEU A 211 10.82 -15.59 0.01
CA LEU A 211 10.61 -15.96 -1.39
C LEU A 211 9.21 -15.58 -1.87
N PHE A 212 8.17 -15.74 -1.06
CA PHE A 212 6.82 -15.27 -1.35
C PHE A 212 6.81 -13.75 -1.60
N THR A 213 7.46 -12.98 -0.73
CA THR A 213 7.59 -11.52 -0.90
C THR A 213 8.40 -11.17 -2.15
N SER A 214 9.43 -11.95 -2.49
CA SER A 214 10.19 -11.72 -3.73
C SER A 214 9.36 -11.99 -4.99
N LEU A 215 8.56 -13.07 -4.99
CA LEU A 215 7.62 -13.39 -6.07
C LEU A 215 6.53 -12.33 -6.17
N GLN A 216 6.08 -11.78 -5.04
CA GLN A 216 5.18 -10.64 -4.99
C GLN A 216 5.74 -9.43 -5.71
N CYS A 217 6.96 -9.01 -5.36
CA CYS A 217 7.59 -7.87 -6.02
C CYS A 217 7.78 -8.14 -7.51
N LEU A 218 8.27 -9.32 -7.88
CA LEU A 218 8.52 -9.69 -9.28
C LEU A 218 7.24 -9.65 -10.13
N VAL A 219 6.20 -10.35 -9.67
CA VAL A 219 4.92 -10.43 -10.39
C VAL A 219 4.25 -9.07 -10.44
N SER A 220 4.21 -8.32 -9.33
CA SER A 220 3.61 -6.99 -9.31
C SER A 220 4.38 -5.99 -10.16
N SER A 221 5.72 -6.09 -10.23
CA SER A 221 6.55 -5.28 -11.13
C SER A 221 6.19 -5.55 -12.59
N PHE A 222 6.09 -6.82 -12.99
CA PHE A 222 5.69 -7.21 -14.34
C PHE A 222 4.27 -6.71 -14.70
N GLN A 223 3.30 -6.92 -13.82
CA GLN A 223 1.92 -6.47 -14.05
C GLN A 223 1.83 -4.93 -14.09
N SER A 224 2.53 -4.25 -13.18
CA SER A 224 2.55 -2.78 -13.14
C SER A 224 3.23 -2.19 -14.36
N PHE A 225 4.26 -2.86 -14.91
CA PHE A 225 4.90 -2.46 -16.16
C PHE A 225 3.93 -2.48 -17.33
N ILE A 226 3.15 -3.55 -17.48
CA ILE A 226 2.12 -3.67 -18.53
C ILE A 226 1.12 -2.53 -18.43
N ILE A 227 0.61 -2.25 -17.23
CA ILE A 227 -0.34 -1.15 -17.00
C ILE A 227 0.32 0.20 -17.26
N ALA A 228 1.55 0.40 -16.80
CA ALA A 228 2.27 1.66 -16.99
C ALA A 228 2.51 1.97 -18.47
N ILE A 229 2.92 0.99 -19.29
CA ILE A 229 3.06 1.19 -20.74
C ILE A 229 1.72 1.48 -21.40
N ALA A 230 0.66 0.79 -20.99
CA ALA A 230 -0.66 0.99 -21.56
C ALA A 230 -1.22 2.39 -21.27
N MET A 231 -1.01 2.89 -20.05
CA MET A 231 -1.55 4.15 -19.56
C MET A 231 -0.66 5.36 -19.84
N GLU A 232 0.67 5.18 -19.82
CA GLU A 232 1.65 6.26 -19.99
C GLU A 232 2.54 6.00 -21.21
N ARG A 233 2.12 6.55 -22.34
CA ARG A 233 2.85 6.42 -23.62
C ARG A 233 3.97 7.44 -23.80
N ASN A 234 4.01 8.49 -22.97
CA ASN A 234 5.00 9.56 -23.09
C ASN A 234 6.32 9.15 -22.44
N LEU A 235 7.37 8.94 -23.24
CA LEU A 235 8.68 8.50 -22.77
C LEU A 235 9.34 9.46 -21.78
N ASP A 236 8.98 10.74 -21.78
CA ASP A 236 9.50 11.72 -20.82
C ASP A 236 9.05 11.44 -19.38
N GLN A 237 7.87 10.83 -19.19
CA GLN A 237 7.39 10.42 -17.86
C GLN A 237 8.16 9.21 -17.32
N TRP A 238 8.84 8.45 -18.19
CA TRP A 238 9.68 7.31 -17.83
C TRP A 238 11.09 7.73 -17.42
N LYS A 239 11.52 8.95 -17.76
CA LYS A 239 12.83 9.47 -17.36
C LYS A 239 12.83 9.74 -15.85
N LEU A 240 13.55 8.92 -15.11
CA LEU A 240 13.76 9.10 -13.67
C LEU A 240 15.00 9.97 -13.46
N GLY A 241 14.79 11.25 -13.15
CA GLY A 241 15.86 12.17 -12.76
C GLY A 241 16.36 11.92 -11.33
N TRP A 242 17.52 12.50 -10.98
CA TRP A 242 18.07 12.51 -9.61
C TRP A 242 17.33 13.50 -8.71
N ASP A 243 16.01 13.39 -8.66
CA ASP A 243 15.11 14.34 -8.00
C ASP A 243 14.29 13.67 -6.89
N VAL A 244 13.37 14.43 -6.29
CA VAL A 244 12.39 13.96 -5.29
C VAL A 244 11.66 12.68 -5.74
N ARG A 245 11.48 12.49 -7.05
CA ARG A 245 10.90 11.26 -7.64
C ARG A 245 11.70 10.02 -7.26
N LEU A 246 13.02 10.04 -7.41
CA LEU A 246 13.91 8.94 -7.04
C LEU A 246 13.93 8.75 -5.52
N LEU A 247 14.01 9.84 -4.76
CA LEU A 247 14.00 9.81 -3.29
C LEU A 247 12.72 9.16 -2.75
N THR A 248 11.55 9.53 -3.27
CA THR A 248 10.26 8.96 -2.87
C THR A 248 10.21 7.46 -3.18
N VAL A 249 10.67 7.05 -4.36
CA VAL A 249 10.71 5.63 -4.75
C VAL A 249 11.66 4.84 -3.83
N ALA A 250 12.83 5.38 -3.54
CA ALA A 250 13.82 4.77 -2.65
C ALA A 250 13.30 4.67 -1.20
N TYR A 251 12.69 5.73 -0.67
CA TYR A 251 12.07 5.73 0.66
C TYR A 251 10.96 4.68 0.76
N CYS A 252 10.10 4.62 -0.26
CA CYS A 252 9.01 3.65 -0.31
C CYS A 252 9.50 2.20 -0.34
N TRP A 253 10.59 1.94 -1.05
CA TRP A 253 11.25 0.64 -1.04
C TRP A 253 11.83 0.33 0.34
N PHE A 254 12.63 1.23 0.90
CA PHE A 254 13.29 1.05 2.20
C PHE A 254 12.28 0.83 3.33
N GLY A 255 11.19 1.59 3.32
CA GLY A 255 10.09 1.43 4.26
C GLY A 255 9.46 0.03 4.19
N ARG A 256 9.22 -0.48 2.97
CA ARG A 256 8.72 -1.86 2.78
C ARG A 256 9.73 -2.90 3.26
N ALA A 257 11.01 -2.74 2.94
CA ALA A 257 12.06 -3.64 3.39
C ALA A 257 12.12 -3.75 4.93
N ILE A 258 12.00 -2.63 5.65
CA ILE A 258 11.97 -2.63 7.13
C ILE A 258 10.74 -3.36 7.68
N ILE A 259 9.58 -3.15 7.05
CA ILE A 259 8.32 -3.77 7.49
C ILE A 259 8.38 -5.30 7.29
N ASP A 260 8.84 -5.74 6.13
CA ASP A 260 8.88 -7.17 5.76
C ASP A 260 10.01 -7.92 6.51
N TRP A 261 11.12 -7.25 6.86
CA TRP A 261 12.24 -7.85 7.58
C TRP A 261 11.92 -8.27 9.03
N ARG A 262 10.96 -7.61 9.68
CA ARG A 262 10.56 -7.94 11.07
C ARG A 262 9.50 -9.02 11.18
N THR A 263 8.93 -9.45 10.05
CA THR A 263 8.05 -10.64 9.95
C THR A 263 8.81 -11.92 9.60
N LEU A 264 10.13 -11.84 9.42
CA LEU A 264 11.10 -12.95 9.36
C LEU A 264 11.62 -13.24 10.77
#